data_AF-A0A3P6S9U1-F1
#
_entry.id   AF-A0A3P6S9U1-F1
#
_cell.length_a   1.000
_cell.length_b   1.000
_cell.length_c   1.000
_cell.angle_alpha   90.00
_cell.angle_beta   90.00
_cell.angle_gamma   90.00
#
_symmetry.space_group_name_H-M   'P 1'
#
loop_
_entity.id
_entity.type
_entity.pdbx_description
1 polymer ?
#
loop_
_entity_poly.entity_id
_entity_poly.type
_entity_poly.pdbx_seq_one_letter_code
_entity_poly.pdbx_strand_id
1 'polypeptide(L)' 'MKGKRLTIEERESIENAFHEQLLRIVCATSTLSSGINLPAHRVIIKAQMCGPVALNGLTYMQMVGRAGRLGQTEKAII' A
#
# COMPACT_ATOMS: atom_id res chain seq x y z
N MET A 1 13.38 5.35 16.09
CA MET A 1 12.07 6.01 16.26
C MET A 1 10.98 4.97 16.14
N LYS A 2 10.30 4.59 17.23
CA LYS A 2 9.14 3.67 17.15
C LYS A 2 7.96 4.46 16.62
N GLY A 3 7.69 4.33 15.32
CA GLY A 3 6.47 4.88 14.72
C GLY A 3 5.25 4.22 15.37
N LYS A 4 4.32 5.04 15.86
CA LYS A 4 3.04 4.56 16.42
C LYS A 4 2.30 3.79 15.32
N ARG A 5 1.86 2.58 15.62
CA ARG A 5 1.09 1.74 14.69
C ARG A 5 -0.36 2.21 14.70
N LEU A 6 -0.96 2.38 13.52
CA LEU A 6 -2.39 2.72 13.42
C LEU A 6 -3.25 1.64 14.08
N THR A 7 -4.33 2.05 14.74
CA THR A 7 -5.36 1.12 15.24
C THR A 7 -6.11 0.47 14.07
N ILE A 8 -7.01 -0.46 14.36
CA ILE A 8 -7.81 -1.12 13.31
C ILE A 8 -8.82 -0.11 12.74
N GLU A 9 -9.44 0.67 13.61
CA GLU A 9 -10.47 1.66 13.26
C GLU A 9 -9.92 2.78 12.38
N GLU A 10 -8.68 3.22 12.67
CA GLU A 10 -7.98 4.21 11.84
C GLU A 10 -7.69 3.67 10.43
N ARG A 11 -7.38 2.38 10.31
CA ARG A 11 -7.12 1.74 9.01
C ARG A 11 -8.39 1.59 8.19
N GLU A 12 -9.47 1.11 8.80
CA GLU A 12 -10.78 0.99 8.15
C GLU A 12 -11.27 2.36 7.64
N SER A 13 -11.06 3.41 8.44
CA SER A 13 -11.41 4.78 8.03
C SER A 13 -10.63 5.24 6.80
N ILE A 14 -9.31 4.95 6.74
CA ILE A 14 -8.47 5.27 5.57
C ILE A 14 -8.89 4.45 4.35
N GLU A 15 -9.20 3.16 4.52
CA GLU A 15 -9.68 2.30 3.44
C GLU A 15 -10.97 2.84 2.84
N ASN A 16 -11.97 3.15 3.68
CA ASN A 16 -13.26 3.67 3.24
C ASN A 16 -13.09 5.00 2.50
N ALA A 17 -12.32 5.93 3.06
CA ALA A 17 -12.08 7.23 2.43
C ALA A 17 -11.34 7.12 1.09
N PHE A 18 -10.43 6.14 0.93
CA PHE A 18 -9.78 5.88 -0.36
C PHE A 18 -10.73 5.19 -1.35
N HIS A 19 -11.57 4.26 -0.88
CA HIS A 19 -12.56 3.58 -1.70
C HIS A 19 -13.59 4.56 -2.27
N GLU A 20 -14.01 5.53 -1.46
CA GLU A 20 -14.91 6.66 -1.80
C GLU A 20 -14.21 7.79 -2.58
N GLN A 21 -12.91 7.64 -2.89
CA GLN A 21 -12.11 8.64 -3.62
C GLN A 21 -11.94 9.99 -2.90
N LEU A 22 -12.28 10.07 -1.61
CA LEU A 22 -11.99 11.23 -0.75
C LEU A 22 -10.48 11.38 -0.52
N LEU A 23 -9.77 10.26 -0.42
CA LEU A 23 -8.30 10.20 -0.41
C LEU A 23 -7.79 9.71 -1.76
N ARG A 24 -6.98 10.52 -2.43
CA ARG A 24 -6.35 10.16 -3.72
C ARG A 24 -4.97 9.52 -3.60
N ILE A 25 -4.26 9.78 -2.50
CA ILE A 25 -2.88 9.35 -2.29
C ILE A 25 -2.73 8.86 -0.85
N VAL A 26 -2.15 7.68 -0.68
CA VAL A 26 -1.79 7.12 0.63
C VAL A 26 -0.30 6.77 0.61
N CYS A 27 0.45 7.33 1.56
CA CYS A 27 1.87 7.02 1.76
C CYS A 27 2.01 6.06 2.94
N ALA A 28 2.73 4.96 2.73
CA ALA A 28 2.81 3.91 3.73
C ALA A 28 4.17 3.20 3.78
N THR A 29 4.49 2.64 4.93
CA THR A 29 5.62 1.71 5.11
C THR A 29 5.18 0.27 4.86
N SER A 30 6.14 -0.66 4.75
CA SER A 30 5.88 -2.09 4.49
C SER A 30 4.96 -2.78 5.50
N THR A 31 4.74 -2.19 6.68
CA THR A 31 3.80 -2.72 7.67
C THR A 31 2.33 -2.44 7.36
N LEU A 32 2.03 -1.47 6.49
CA LEU A 32 0.65 -1.20 6.08
C LEU A 32 0.19 -2.17 4.97
N SER A 33 1.10 -2.62 4.09
CA SER A 33 0.74 -3.46 2.94
C SER A 33 0.15 -4.83 3.32
N SER A 34 0.40 -5.32 4.54
CA SER A 34 -0.15 -6.58 5.03
C SER A 34 -1.49 -6.45 5.76
N GLY A 35 -1.98 -5.24 6.03
CA GLY A 35 -3.06 -5.01 6.98
C GLY A 35 -4.30 -4.32 6.44
N ILE A 36 -4.29 -3.90 5.17
CA ILE A 36 -5.42 -3.21 4.54
C ILE A 36 -5.74 -3.73 3.14
N ASN A 37 -7.02 -3.76 2.76
CA ASN A 37 -7.45 -4.15 1.41
C ASN A 37 -7.65 -2.93 0.50
N LEU A 38 -6.54 -2.30 0.12
CA LEU A 38 -6.53 -1.07 -0.67
C LEU A 38 -6.02 -1.30 -2.11
N PRO A 39 -6.89 -1.70 -3.06
CA PRO A 39 -6.50 -1.74 -4.47
C PRO A 39 -6.36 -0.32 -5.02
N ALA A 40 -5.16 0.04 -5.46
CA ALA A 40 -4.84 1.35 -6.02
C ALA A 40 -4.64 1.26 -7.54
N HIS A 41 -4.99 2.33 -8.26
CA HIS A 41 -4.73 2.42 -9.70
C HIS A 41 -3.21 2.40 -10.00
N ARG A 42 -2.42 3.03 -9.12
CA ARG A 42 -0.97 3.11 -9.22
C ARG A 42 -0.33 2.90 -7.85
N VAL A 43 0.75 2.13 -7.80
CA VAL A 43 1.54 1.91 -6.58
C VAL A 43 2.97 2.32 -6.85
N ILE A 44 3.52 3.28 -6.09
CA ILE A 44 4.92 3.70 -6.24
C ILE A 44 5.73 3.10 -5.10
N ILE A 45 6.74 2.28 -5.42
CA ILE A 45 7.59 1.64 -4.41
C ILE A 45 8.92 2.37 -4.33
N LYS A 46 9.14 3.07 -3.21
CA LYS A 46 10.44 3.64 -2.86
C LYS A 46 11.12 2.74 -1.83
N ALA A 47 12.12 1.98 -2.27
CA ALA A 47 12.87 1.10 -1.38
C ALA A 47 14.37 1.04 -1.71
N GLN A 48 15.17 0.65 -0.71
CA GLN A 48 16.57 0.32 -0.93
C GLN A 48 16.67 -1.08 -1.53
N MET A 49 17.49 -1.24 -2.58
CA MET A 49 17.72 -2.52 -3.25
C MET A 49 18.93 -3.27 -2.72
N CYS A 50 19.76 -2.62 -1.89
CA CYS A 50 20.99 -3.17 -1.34
C CYS A 50 21.17 -2.77 0.14
N GLY A 51 21.84 -3.63 0.90
CA GLY A 51 22.10 -3.42 2.32
C GLY A 51 21.12 -4.14 3.26
N PRO A 52 21.29 -4.00 4.59
CA PRO A 52 20.54 -4.78 5.59
C PRO A 52 19.04 -4.47 5.65
N VAL A 53 18.59 -3.39 5.01
CA VAL A 53 17.18 -2.97 4.92
C VAL A 53 16.65 -3.10 3.48
N ALA A 54 17.33 -3.92 2.66
CA ALA A 54 16.90 -4.15 1.28
C ALA A 54 15.50 -4.74 1.23
N LEU A 55 14.72 -4.32 0.24
CA LEU A 55 13.39 -4.86 0.01
C LEU A 55 13.48 -6.34 -0.34
N ASN A 56 12.83 -7.18 0.46
CA ASN A 56 12.73 -8.60 0.14
C ASN A 56 11.68 -8.82 -0.96
N GLY A 57 11.82 -9.91 -1.73
CA GLY A 57 10.91 -10.22 -2.84
C GLY A 57 9.46 -10.44 -2.40
N LEU A 58 9.22 -11.00 -1.21
CA LEU A 58 7.87 -11.23 -0.71
C LEU A 58 7.12 -9.92 -0.41
N THR A 59 7.76 -8.98 0.27
CA THR A 59 7.24 -7.65 0.58
C THR A 59 7.05 -6.85 -0.70
N TYR A 60 7.95 -6.98 -1.67
CA TYR A 60 7.75 -6.41 -3.00
C TYR A 60 6.47 -6.97 -3.65
N MET A 61 6.31 -8.30 -3.69
CA MET A 61 5.11 -8.95 -4.26
C MET A 61 3.81 -8.53 -3.53
N GLN A 62 3.86 -8.38 -2.21
CA GLN A 62 2.75 -7.86 -1.41
C GLN A 62 2.40 -6.41 -1.73
N MET A 63 3.38 -5.58 -2.07
CA MET A 63 3.17 -4.17 -2.46
C MET A 63 2.61 -4.06 -3.88
N VAL A 64 3.22 -4.73 -4.86
CA VAL A 64 2.77 -4.68 -6.26
C VAL A 64 1.40 -5.33 -6.46
N GLY A 65 1.04 -6.32 -5.63
CA GLY A 65 -0.30 -6.93 -5.65
C GLY A 65 -1.43 -5.97 -5.28
N ARG A 66 -1.12 -4.75 -4.82
CA ARG A 66 -2.09 -3.67 -4.62
C ARG A 66 -2.30 -2.80 -5.85
N ALA A 67 -1.46 -2.95 -6.88
CA ALA A 67 -1.60 -2.23 -8.14
C ALA A 67 -2.66 -2.90 -9.01
N GLY A 68 -3.62 -2.11 -9.47
CA GLY A 68 -4.75 -2.59 -10.26
C GLY A 68 -5.97 -2.87 -9.37
N ARG A 69 -7.03 -2.08 -9.58
CA ARG A 69 -8.35 -2.34 -9.00
C ARG A 69 -9.15 -3.20 -9.97
N LEU A 70 -9.42 -4.45 -9.56
CA LEU A 70 -10.24 -5.41 -10.30
C LEU A 70 -11.59 -4.75 -10.67
N GLY A 71 -11.89 -4.73 -11.97
CA GLY A 71 -13.11 -4.13 -12.52
C GLY A 71 -13.09 -2.62 -12.77
N GLN A 72 -12.03 -1.90 -12.39
CA GLN A 72 -11.91 -0.44 -12.61
C GLN A 72 -10.68 -0.03 -13.43
N THR A 73 -9.76 -0.95 -13.68
CA THR A 73 -8.51 -0.66 -14.39
C THR A 73 -8.15 -1.77 -15.37
N GLU A 74 -7.97 -1.43 -16.64
CA GLU A 74 -7.45 -2.36 -17.66
C GLU A 74 -5.96 -2.65 -17.48
N LYS A 75 -5.20 -1.72 -16.87
CA LYS A 75 -3.76 -1.83 -16.65
C LYS A 75 -3.39 -1.31 -15.27
N ALA A 76 -2.58 -2.09 -14.55
CA ALA A 76 -1.94 -1.67 -13.31
C ALA A 76 -0.60 -0.98 -13.63
N ILE A 77 -0.29 0.10 -12.91
CA ILE A 77 1.00 0.81 -13.03
C ILE A 77 1.74 0.74 -11.69
N ILE A 78 3.00 0.32 -11.74
CA ILE A 78 3.93 0.26 -10.60
C ILE A 78 5.08 1.20 -10.89
#